data_AF-A0AA90NI87-F1
#
_entry.id   AF-A0AA90NI87-F1
#
_cell.length_a   1.000
_cell.length_b   1.000
_cell.length_c   1.000
_cell.angle_alpha   90.00
_cell.angle_beta   90.00
_cell.angle_gamma   90.00
#
_symmetry.space_group_name_H-M   'P 1'
#
loop_
_entity.id
_entity.type
_entity.pdbx_description
1 polymer ?
#
loop_
_entity_poly.entity_id
_entity_poly.type
_entity_poly.pdbx_seq_one_letter_code
_entity_poly.pdbx_strand_id
1 'polypeptide(L)' 'MPLYIAARRTLKGLLIVVATKKPDSIIDYYCKRWSIETMFGNLKSRGFYLEFTHMTNLDRMDKLWDY' A
#
# COMPACT_ATOMS: atom_id res chain seq x y z
N MET A 1 1.48 -19.13 -19.86
CA MET A 1 1.90 -17.91 -19.12
C MET A 1 2.86 -18.34 -18.03
N PRO A 2 4.10 -17.82 -17.98
CA PRO A 2 5.06 -18.21 -16.95
C PRO A 2 4.62 -17.69 -15.57
N LEU A 3 4.85 -18.51 -14.55
CA LEU A 3 4.59 -18.18 -13.14
C LEU A 3 5.91 -18.04 -12.40
N TYR A 4 6.05 -16.96 -11.64
CA TYR A 4 7.24 -16.67 -10.85
C TYR A 4 6.88 -16.74 -9.36
N ILE A 5 7.66 -17.49 -8.60
CA ILE A 5 7.43 -17.69 -7.17
C ILE A 5 8.69 -17.29 -6.42
N ALA A 6 8.53 -16.49 -5.37
CA ALA A 6 9.58 -16.20 -4.41
C ALA A 6 9.08 -16.45 -2.99
N ALA A 7 9.98 -16.91 -2.12
CA ALA A 7 9.69 -17.09 -0.71
C ALA A 7 10.77 -16.46 0.16
N ARG A 8 10.38 -15.91 1.31
CA ARG A 8 11.29 -15.35 2.31
C ARG A 8 10.79 -15.70 3.71
N ARG A 9 11.68 -16.21 4.56
CA ARG A 9 11.36 -16.36 5.99
C ARG A 9 11.43 -15.01 6.68
N THR A 10 10.39 -14.67 7.43
CA THR A 10 10.25 -13.44 8.20
C THR A 10 10.04 -13.76 9.67
N LEU A 11 10.11 -12.75 10.53
CA LEU A 11 9.79 -12.88 11.96
C LEU A 11 8.35 -13.34 12.21
N LYS A 12 7.43 -13.07 11.29
CA LYS A 12 6.00 -13.45 11.37
C LYS A 12 5.68 -14.79 10.68
N GLY A 13 6.69 -15.48 10.14
CA GLY A 13 6.52 -16.73 9.39
C GLY A 13 7.00 -16.66 7.94
N LEU A 14 6.53 -17.59 7.12
CA LEU A 14 6.92 -17.71 5.71
C LEU A 14 6.11 -16.73 4.83
N LEU A 15 6.79 -15.85 4.12
CA LEU A 15 6.21 -15.02 3.07
C LEU A 15 6.37 -15.74 1.72
N ILE A 16 5.28 -15.93 0.99
CA ILE A 16 5.28 -16.47 -0.37
C ILE A 16 4.64 -15.42 -1.30
N VAL A 17 5.34 -15.09 -2.38
CA VAL A 17 4.89 -14.14 -3.40
C VAL A 17 4.81 -14.85 -4.74
N VAL A 18 3.69 -14.70 -5.42
CA VAL A 18 3.41 -15.28 -6.73
C VAL A 18 3.15 -14.16 -7.73
N ALA A 19 3.82 -14.20 -8.88
CA ALA A 19 3.74 -13.18 -9.91
C ALA A 19 3.58 -13.80 -11.31
N THR A 20 2.77 -13.16 -12.16
CA THR A 20 2.57 -13.54 -13.57
C THR A 20 3.48 -12.78 -14.54
N LYS A 21 4.18 -11.76 -14.04
CA LYS A 21 5.24 -11.01 -14.74
C LYS A 21 6.55 -11.24 -14.00
N LYS A 22 7.68 -11.18 -14.71
CA LYS A 22 9.02 -11.33 -14.13
C LYS A 22 9.56 -9.96 -13.69
N PRO A 23 9.50 -9.59 -12.41
CA PRO A 23 10.31 -8.51 -11.90
C PRO A 23 11.76 -8.98 -11.72
N ASP A 24 12.70 -8.04 -11.73
CA ASP A 24 14.12 -8.28 -11.44
C ASP A 24 14.31 -8.87 -10.02
N SER A 25 13.54 -8.34 -9.06
CA SER A 25 13.40 -8.88 -7.70
C SER A 25 11.94 -8.89 -7.25
N ILE A 26 11.34 -10.08 -7.16
CA ILE A 26 9.93 -10.30 -6.79
C ILE A 26 9.65 -9.79 -5.37
N ILE A 27 10.55 -10.06 -4.43
CA ILE A 27 10.39 -9.68 -3.02
C ILE A 27 10.53 -8.17 -2.83
N ASP A 28 11.51 -7.54 -3.50
CA ASP A 28 11.70 -6.09 -3.41
C ASP A 28 10.49 -5.35 -4.00
N TYR A 29 10.00 -5.81 -5.16
CA TYR A 29 8.81 -5.27 -5.77
C TYR A 29 7.58 -5.42 -4.86
N TYR A 30 7.41 -6.58 -4.23
CA TYR A 30 6.32 -6.80 -3.27
C TYR A 30 6.43 -5.91 -2.03
N CYS A 31 7.64 -5.58 -1.59
CA CYS A 31 7.87 -4.68 -0.44
C CYS A 31 7.28 -3.29 -0.67
N LYS A 32 7.30 -2.77 -1.91
CA LYS A 32 6.70 -1.48 -2.29
C LYS A 32 5.19 -1.42 -2.02
N ARG A 33 4.51 -2.56 -1.89
CA ARG A 33 3.09 -2.61 -1.51
C ARG A 33 2.84 -1.97 -0.14
N TRP A 34 3.80 -2.04 0.78
CA TRP A 34 3.68 -1.45 2.12
C TRP A 34 3.54 0.08 2.09
N SER A 35 4.09 0.74 1.07
CA SER A 35 3.97 2.20 0.91
C SER A 35 2.50 2.63 0.78
N ILE A 36 1.64 1.79 0.20
CA ILE A 36 0.20 2.07 0.07
C ILE A 36 -0.47 2.02 1.45
N GLU A 37 -0.15 1.01 2.27
CA GLU A 37 -0.68 0.90 3.64
C GLU A 37 -0.25 2.09 4.51
N THR A 38 1.00 2.52 4.35
CA THR A 38 1.55 3.70 5.05
C THR A 38 0.85 4.99 4.60
N MET A 39 0.65 5.16 3.28
CA MET A 39 -0.08 6.29 2.71
C MET A 39 -1.51 6.35 3.28
N PHE A 40 -2.26 5.25 3.22
CA PHE A 40 -3.61 5.23 3.79
C PHE A 40 -3.64 5.48 5.29
N GLY A 41 -2.64 5.00 6.05
CA GLY A 41 -2.49 5.34 7.46
C GLY A 41 -2.33 6.84 7.70
N ASN A 42 -1.48 7.50 6.91
CA ASN A 42 -1.22 8.94 6.96
C ASN A 42 -2.36 9.82 6.40
N LEU A 43 -3.34 9.23 5.74
CA LEU A 43 -4.54 9.96 5.32
C LEU A 43 -5.66 9.82 6.36
N LYS A 44 -5.85 8.61 6.87
CA LYS A 44 -6.99 8.28 7.72
C LYS A 44 -6.82 8.73 9.16
N SER A 45 -5.77 8.25 9.83
CA SER A 45 -5.64 8.28 11.29
C SER A 45 -4.35 8.90 11.82
N ARG A 46 -3.41 9.21 10.93
CA ARG A 46 -2.14 9.90 11.22
C ARG A 46 -1.98 11.01 10.18
N GLY A 47 -1.20 12.06 10.43
CA GLY A 47 -0.97 13.12 9.43
C GLY A 47 -2.19 14.00 9.15
N PHE A 48 -3.00 13.66 8.13
CA PHE A 48 -4.19 14.43 7.74
C PHE A 48 -5.42 14.16 8.62
N TYR A 49 -5.44 13.03 9.35
CA TYR A 49 -6.51 12.71 10.32
C TYR A 49 -7.93 12.82 9.74
N LEU A 50 -8.13 12.46 8.48
CA LEU A 50 -9.41 12.65 7.78
C LEU A 50 -10.59 12.02 8.52
N GLU A 51 -10.38 10.87 9.18
CA GLU A 51 -11.43 10.21 9.96
C GLU A 51 -11.83 11.02 11.21
N PHE A 52 -10.88 11.71 11.86
CA PHE A 52 -11.16 12.52 13.06
C PHE A 52 -11.80 13.87 12.71
N THR A 53 -11.44 14.46 11.57
CA THR A 53 -12.02 15.73 11.13
C THR A 53 -13.53 15.65 10.82
N HIS A 54 -14.09 14.44 10.79
CA HIS A 54 -15.48 14.17 10.37
C HIS A 54 -15.82 14.89 9.04
N MET A 55 -14.83 14.97 8.14
CA MET A 55 -14.99 15.63 6.85
C MET A 55 -15.94 14.80 5.99
N THR A 56 -17.22 15.16 6.01
CA THR A 56 -18.30 14.50 5.24
C THR A 56 -18.67 15.24 3.97
N ASN A 57 -18.19 16.49 3.82
CA ASN A 57 -18.48 17.31 2.66
C ASN A 57 -17.51 16.99 1.51
N LEU A 58 -18.03 16.37 0.46
CA LEU A 58 -17.28 15.97 -0.73
C LEU A 58 -16.64 17.14 -1.47
N ASP A 59 -17.29 18.32 -1.54
CA ASP A 59 -16.74 19.52 -2.21
C ASP A 59 -15.45 20.03 -1.55
N ARG A 60 -15.38 19.92 -0.22
CA ARG A 60 -14.17 20.28 0.53
C ARG A 60 -13.06 19.25 0.35
N MET A 61 -13.45 18.00 0.15
CA MET A 61 -12.53 16.90 -0.11
C MET A 61 -11.92 17.06 -1.51
N ASP A 62 -12.74 17.39 -2.51
CA ASP A 62 -12.27 17.72 -3.88
C ASP A 62 -11.21 18.83 -3.83
N LYS A 63 -11.49 19.94 -3.13
CA LYS A 63 -10.52 21.04 -2.94
C LYS A 63 -9.22 20.67 -2.23
N LEU A 64 -9.21 19.63 -1.40
CA LEU A 64 -7.99 19.14 -0.75
C LEU A 64 -7.10 18.36 -1.73
N TRP A 65 -7.70 17.77 -2.77
CA TRP A 65 -7.05 16.92 -3.76
C TRP A 65 -6.83 17.60 -5.11
N ASP A 66 -7.53 18.72 -5.34
CA ASP A 66 -7.28 19.62 -6.47
C ASP A 66 -5.86 20.20 -6.37
N TYR A 67 -5.14 20.13 -7.50
CA TYR A 67 -3.82 20.72 -7.71
C TYR A 67 -3.92 22.04 -8.46
#